data_AF-A0A2E8Y015-F1
#
_entry.id   AF-A0A2E8Y015-F1
#
_cell.length_a   1.000
_cell.length_b   1.000
_cell.length_c   1.000
_cell.angle_alpha   90.00
_cell.angle_beta   90.00
_cell.angle_gamma   90.00
#
_symmetry.space_group_name_H-M   'P 1'
#
loop_
_entity.id
_entity.type
_entity.pdbx_description
1 polymer ?
#
loop_
_entity_poly.entity_id
_entity_poly.type
_entity_poly.pdbx_seq_one_letter_code
_entity_poly.pdbx_strand_id
1 'polypeptide(L)'
;MASILLLVASVAFGLSAGCWWLQRTVFTPADSPSIAAAVLDQSAIRLEIITVVSARTAGALGTTPDTLANFLDTEVLSKRAGAAELAPFIERAHLRAIGSNDDLIVIVPSELVSIVRNEMAYNSPAATIPVPVIGTLKTARTSTGWAMIISAAIGLLTLLAGLVLRPYRSELVQAIAELFVATAASLIIIGWAIPAFVIPAIDTSSWTSLAPALAGRAFPVALVSALVLCVASAALFITAMNGSRRRQWNSPSPSGRRRSQRW
;
A
#
# COMPACT_ATOMS: atom_id res chain seq x y z
N MET A 1 24.92 6.33 -23.29
CA MET A 1 24.29 5.01 -23.10
C MET A 1 24.18 4.63 -21.62
N ALA A 2 25.24 4.73 -20.81
CA ALA A 2 25.19 4.43 -19.38
C ALA A 2 24.09 5.20 -18.62
N SER A 3 23.97 6.52 -18.83
CA SER A 3 22.93 7.35 -18.20
C SER A 3 21.49 6.88 -18.51
N ILE A 4 21.19 6.42 -19.73
CA ILE A 4 19.85 5.91 -20.08
C ILE A 4 19.56 4.61 -19.32
N LEU A 5 20.53 3.71 -19.23
CA LEU A 5 20.37 2.45 -18.49
C LEU A 5 20.17 2.70 -16.99
N LEU A 6 20.88 3.68 -16.43
CA LEU A 6 20.70 4.08 -15.04
C LEU A 6 19.32 4.72 -14.78
N LEU A 7 18.81 5.54 -15.71
CA LEU A 7 17.45 6.09 -15.63
C LEU A 7 16.41 4.95 -15.65
N VAL A 8 16.55 3.99 -16.56
CA VAL A 8 15.65 2.83 -16.63
C VAL A 8 15.71 2.03 -15.32
N ALA A 9 16.91 1.84 -14.76
CA ALA A 9 17.06 1.18 -13.46
C ALA A 9 16.32 1.91 -12.35
N SER A 10 16.47 3.24 -12.29
CA SER A 10 15.81 4.10 -11.30
C SER A 10 14.29 4.02 -11.37
N VAL A 11 13.72 4.06 -12.58
CA VAL A 11 12.27 3.91 -12.79
C VAL A 11 11.80 2.51 -12.40
N ALA A 12 12.51 1.47 -12.81
CA ALA A 12 12.15 0.09 -12.52
C ALA A 12 12.18 -0.21 -11.01
N PHE A 13 13.20 0.26 -10.29
CA PHE A 13 13.24 0.15 -8.83
C PHE A 13 12.15 0.98 -8.15
N GLY A 14 11.86 2.18 -8.64
CA GLY A 14 10.76 3.00 -8.15
C GLY A 14 9.42 2.26 -8.26
N LEU A 15 9.13 1.66 -9.42
CA LEU A 15 7.94 0.82 -9.63
C LEU A 15 7.91 -0.37 -8.67
N SER A 16 9.02 -1.08 -8.51
CA SER A 16 9.11 -2.18 -7.55
C SER A 16 8.80 -1.73 -6.14
N ALA A 17 9.30 -0.57 -5.70
CA ALA A 17 9.07 -0.04 -4.37
C ALA A 17 7.60 0.34 -4.14
N GLY A 18 6.92 0.94 -5.13
CA GLY A 18 5.48 1.22 -5.03
C GLY A 18 4.63 -0.05 -5.02
N CYS A 19 4.95 -1.03 -5.86
CA CYS A 19 4.28 -2.34 -5.84
C CYS A 19 4.49 -3.05 -4.50
N TRP A 20 5.70 -3.02 -3.95
CA TRP A 20 6.00 -3.56 -2.62
C TRP A 20 5.20 -2.86 -1.51
N TRP A 21 5.14 -1.54 -1.55
CA TRP A 21 4.36 -0.77 -0.57
C TRP A 21 2.87 -1.12 -0.63
N LEU A 22 2.31 -1.21 -1.84
CA LEU A 22 0.93 -1.64 -2.05
C LEU A 22 0.68 -3.05 -1.50
N GLN A 23 1.58 -4.00 -1.78
CA GLN A 23 1.51 -5.35 -1.20
C GLN A 23 1.48 -5.32 0.32
N ARG A 24 2.36 -4.52 0.94
CA ARG A 24 2.52 -4.49 2.39
C ARG A 24 1.35 -3.85 3.12
N THR A 25 0.73 -2.84 2.51
CA THR A 25 -0.30 -1.99 3.14
C THR A 25 -1.71 -2.45 2.85
N VAL A 26 -1.98 -2.91 1.63
CA VAL A 26 -3.32 -3.32 1.20
C VAL A 26 -3.44 -4.83 1.11
N PHE A 27 -2.46 -5.56 0.57
CA PHE A 27 -2.62 -7.00 0.31
C PHE A 27 -1.98 -7.94 1.34
N THR A 28 -1.44 -7.38 2.43
CA THR A 28 -0.91 -8.15 3.55
C THR A 28 -1.68 -7.76 4.81
N PRO A 29 -2.81 -8.42 5.08
CA PRO A 29 -3.58 -8.22 6.30
C PRO A 29 -2.70 -8.49 7.53
N ALA A 30 -3.02 -7.84 8.65
CA ALA A 30 -2.43 -8.17 9.93
C ALA A 30 -3.50 -8.06 11.01
N ASP A 31 -3.40 -8.93 12.02
CA ASP A 31 -4.18 -8.85 13.25
C ASP A 31 -3.79 -7.60 14.06
N SER A 32 -4.38 -6.46 13.70
CA SER A 32 -4.14 -5.18 14.37
C SER A 32 -5.45 -4.47 14.68
N PRO A 33 -5.67 -4.03 15.93
CA PRO A 33 -6.82 -3.23 16.30
C PRO A 33 -7.00 -1.98 15.45
N SER A 34 -5.88 -1.39 15.00
CA SER A 34 -5.90 -0.19 14.17
C SER A 34 -6.29 -0.46 12.70
N ILE A 35 -6.00 -1.66 12.18
CA ILE A 35 -6.47 -2.11 10.86
C ILE A 35 -7.96 -2.40 10.94
N ALA A 36 -8.37 -3.17 11.95
CA ALA A 36 -9.76 -3.51 12.19
C ALA A 36 -10.63 -2.25 12.34
N ALA A 37 -10.17 -1.26 13.09
CA ALA A 37 -10.87 0.01 13.23
C ALA A 37 -11.01 0.77 11.90
N ALA A 38 -9.97 0.78 11.05
CA ALA A 38 -10.04 1.44 9.74
C ALA A 38 -11.01 0.74 8.78
N VAL A 39 -11.09 -0.58 8.84
CA VAL A 39 -12.05 -1.38 8.06
C VAL A 39 -13.48 -1.18 8.57
N LEU A 40 -13.68 -1.25 9.89
CA LEU A 40 -14.99 -1.09 10.51
C LEU A 40 -15.50 0.34 10.46
N ASP A 41 -14.66 1.35 10.19
CA ASP A 41 -15.10 2.72 9.92
C ASP A 41 -15.97 2.79 8.64
N GLN A 42 -15.76 1.86 7.69
CA GLN A 42 -16.59 1.72 6.49
C GLN A 42 -17.99 1.20 6.86
N SER A 43 -18.99 2.07 6.71
CA SER A 43 -20.38 1.77 7.08
C SER A 43 -20.94 0.56 6.33
N ALA A 44 -20.57 0.36 5.07
CA ALA A 44 -21.05 -0.78 4.27
C ALA A 44 -20.62 -2.13 4.87
N ILE A 45 -19.33 -2.28 5.22
CA ILE A 45 -18.79 -3.51 5.83
C ILE A 45 -19.37 -3.69 7.24
N ARG A 46 -19.43 -2.60 8.02
CA ARG A 46 -19.97 -2.63 9.38
C ARG A 46 -21.43 -3.09 9.40
N LEU A 47 -22.28 -2.52 8.53
CA LEU A 47 -23.70 -2.89 8.42
C LEU A 47 -23.90 -4.33 7.97
N GLU A 48 -23.07 -4.85 7.07
CA GLU A 48 -23.13 -6.25 6.63
C GLU A 48 -22.87 -7.21 7.81
N ILE A 49 -21.82 -6.95 8.60
CA ILE A 49 -21.50 -7.73 9.81
C ILE A 49 -22.64 -7.64 10.82
N ILE A 50 -23.14 -6.42 11.10
CA ILE A 50 -24.24 -6.20 12.05
C ILE A 50 -25.47 -7.00 11.66
N THR A 51 -25.87 -6.92 10.39
CA THR A 51 -27.10 -7.55 9.89
C THR A 51 -27.04 -9.07 10.03
N VAL A 52 -25.88 -9.67 9.75
CA VAL A 52 -25.70 -11.13 9.89
C VAL A 52 -25.67 -11.55 11.36
N VAL A 53 -24.91 -10.84 12.21
CA VAL A 53 -24.78 -11.17 13.63
C VAL A 53 -26.09 -10.96 14.38
N SER A 54 -26.79 -9.85 14.13
CA SER A 54 -28.04 -9.53 14.83
C SER A 54 -29.14 -10.53 14.47
N ALA A 55 -29.29 -10.87 13.19
CA ALA A 55 -30.28 -11.85 12.73
C ALA A 55 -30.07 -13.25 13.32
N ARG A 56 -28.82 -13.63 13.61
CA ARG A 56 -28.48 -14.96 14.15
C ARG A 56 -28.53 -15.04 15.67
N THR A 57 -28.23 -13.95 16.37
CA THR A 57 -28.00 -13.96 17.83
C THR A 57 -29.19 -13.40 18.62
N ALA A 58 -30.02 -12.55 18.01
CA ALA A 58 -31.12 -11.86 18.72
C ALA A 58 -32.08 -12.81 19.44
N GLY A 59 -32.43 -13.94 18.82
CA GLY A 59 -33.32 -14.95 19.42
C GLY A 59 -32.76 -15.58 20.70
N ALA A 60 -31.45 -15.86 20.76
CA ALA A 60 -30.80 -16.42 21.94
C ALA A 60 -30.70 -15.41 23.10
N LEU A 61 -30.72 -14.11 22.77
CA LEU A 61 -30.62 -13.00 23.71
C LEU A 61 -32.00 -12.50 24.18
N GLY A 62 -33.10 -13.06 23.66
CA GLY A 62 -34.46 -12.62 23.97
C GLY A 62 -34.75 -11.19 23.48
N THR A 63 -34.06 -10.72 22.44
CA THR A 63 -34.23 -9.38 21.86
C THR A 63 -34.60 -9.44 20.38
N THR A 64 -34.86 -8.29 19.76
CA THR A 64 -35.10 -8.18 18.32
C THR A 64 -33.79 -7.94 17.56
N PRO A 65 -33.70 -8.38 16.29
CA PRO A 65 -32.55 -8.09 15.44
C PRO A 65 -32.25 -6.58 15.33
N ASP A 66 -33.29 -5.74 15.29
CA ASP A 66 -33.12 -4.28 15.15
C ASP A 66 -32.53 -3.64 16.41
N THR A 67 -32.99 -4.05 17.59
CA THR A 67 -32.45 -3.55 18.86
C THR A 67 -31.00 -3.99 19.05
N LEU A 68 -30.68 -5.24 18.73
CA LEU A 68 -29.30 -5.74 18.78
C LEU A 68 -28.42 -5.07 17.72
N ALA A 69 -28.94 -4.82 16.51
CA ALA A 69 -28.21 -4.14 15.46
C ALA A 69 -27.80 -2.72 15.86
N ASN A 70 -28.73 -1.96 16.45
CA ASN A 70 -28.44 -0.62 16.95
C ASN A 70 -27.36 -0.64 18.04
N PHE A 71 -27.46 -1.56 19.00
CA PHE A 71 -26.44 -1.72 20.05
C PHE A 71 -25.05 -2.04 19.47
N LEU A 72 -24.98 -2.98 18.52
CA LEU A 72 -23.72 -3.35 17.88
C LEU A 72 -23.10 -2.18 17.11
N ASP A 73 -23.89 -1.37 16.41
CA ASP A 73 -23.38 -0.21 15.70
C ASP A 73 -22.86 0.88 16.66
N THR A 74 -23.66 1.27 17.66
CA THR A 74 -23.35 2.42 18.51
C THR A 74 -22.36 2.14 19.63
N GLU A 75 -22.38 0.94 20.20
CA GLU A 75 -21.63 0.62 21.42
C GLU A 75 -20.44 -0.31 21.19
N VAL A 76 -20.43 -1.10 20.10
CA VAL A 76 -19.38 -2.11 19.88
C VAL A 76 -18.52 -1.79 18.67
N LEU A 77 -19.08 -1.87 17.46
CA LEU A 77 -18.33 -1.88 16.21
C LEU A 77 -17.80 -0.51 15.81
N SER A 78 -18.47 0.57 16.21
CA SER A 78 -17.97 1.94 16.05
C SER A 78 -16.89 2.32 17.08
N LYS A 79 -16.67 1.50 18.11
CA LYS A 79 -15.66 1.75 19.15
C LYS A 79 -14.37 1.01 18.85
N ARG A 80 -13.23 1.64 19.14
CA ARG A 80 -11.90 1.02 19.02
C ARG A 80 -11.77 -0.29 19.82
N ALA A 81 -12.41 -0.36 20.99
CA ALA A 81 -12.37 -1.55 21.83
C ALA A 81 -13.07 -2.74 21.15
N GLY A 82 -14.26 -2.53 20.55
CA GLY A 82 -14.94 -3.60 19.80
C GLY A 82 -14.21 -3.96 18.50
N ALA A 83 -13.58 -2.98 17.84
CA ALA A 83 -12.74 -3.25 16.68
C ALA A 83 -11.50 -4.11 17.01
N ALA A 84 -10.93 -3.95 18.22
CA ALA A 84 -9.79 -4.76 18.66
C ALA A 84 -10.16 -6.25 18.80
N GLU A 85 -11.32 -6.55 19.39
CA GLU A 85 -11.83 -7.92 19.52
C GLU A 85 -12.10 -8.59 18.17
N LEU A 86 -12.45 -7.80 17.15
CA LEU A 86 -12.71 -8.27 15.80
C LEU A 86 -11.47 -8.32 14.91
N ALA A 87 -10.29 -7.93 15.39
CA ALA A 87 -9.10 -7.87 14.55
C ALA A 87 -8.73 -9.22 13.88
N PRO A 88 -8.78 -10.38 14.58
CA PRO A 88 -8.53 -11.67 13.95
C PRO A 88 -9.61 -12.05 12.93
N PHE A 89 -10.86 -11.65 13.17
CA PHE A 89 -11.96 -11.87 12.23
C PHE A 89 -11.77 -11.05 10.95
N ILE A 90 -11.47 -9.76 11.09
CA ILE A 90 -11.25 -8.85 9.96
C ILE A 90 -10.05 -9.28 9.13
N GLU A 91 -8.98 -9.78 9.77
CA GLU A 91 -7.85 -10.35 9.06
C GLU A 91 -8.26 -11.54 8.17
N ARG A 92 -8.99 -12.52 8.72
CA ARG A 92 -9.50 -13.67 7.97
C ARG A 92 -10.41 -13.23 6.82
N ALA A 93 -11.34 -12.31 7.10
CA ALA A 93 -12.24 -11.76 6.09
C ALA A 93 -11.48 -11.06 4.96
N HIS A 94 -10.45 -10.28 5.30
CA HIS A 94 -9.61 -9.61 4.33
C HIS A 94 -8.80 -10.60 3.48
N LEU A 95 -8.22 -11.65 4.09
CA LEU A 95 -7.54 -12.73 3.35
C LEU A 95 -8.45 -13.39 2.33
N ARG A 96 -9.74 -13.57 2.65
CA ARG A 96 -10.73 -14.09 1.70
C ARG A 96 -11.09 -13.09 0.62
N ALA A 97 -11.32 -11.83 0.98
CA ALA A 97 -11.67 -10.77 0.02
C ALA A 97 -10.60 -10.61 -1.08
N ILE A 98 -9.31 -10.72 -0.74
CA ILE A 98 -8.19 -10.65 -1.69
C ILE A 98 -7.87 -12.00 -2.36
N GLY A 99 -8.66 -13.04 -2.10
CA GLY A 99 -8.47 -14.38 -2.65
C GLY A 99 -7.16 -15.05 -2.25
N SER A 100 -6.65 -14.74 -1.05
CA SER A 100 -5.52 -15.45 -0.45
C SER A 100 -5.95 -16.69 0.33
N ASN A 101 -7.19 -16.73 0.80
CA ASN A 101 -7.81 -17.91 1.40
C ASN A 101 -9.23 -18.07 0.82
N ASP A 102 -9.64 -19.29 0.50
CA ASP A 102 -10.98 -19.60 -0.02
C ASP A 102 -11.92 -20.16 1.07
N ASP A 103 -11.47 -20.26 2.33
CA ASP A 103 -12.25 -20.75 3.48
C ASP A 103 -13.39 -19.81 3.86
N LEU A 104 -14.57 -20.35 4.17
CA LEU A 104 -15.72 -19.56 4.62
C LEU A 104 -15.41 -18.88 5.95
N ILE A 105 -15.85 -17.64 6.09
CA ILE A 105 -15.62 -16.84 7.28
C ILE A 105 -16.74 -17.14 8.27
N VAL A 106 -16.38 -17.87 9.32
CA VAL A 106 -17.29 -18.27 10.39
C VAL A 106 -16.89 -17.56 11.68
N ILE A 107 -17.86 -16.87 12.28
CA ILE A 107 -17.79 -16.40 13.66
C ILE A 107 -18.25 -17.54 14.56
N VAL A 108 -17.34 -18.06 15.36
CA VAL A 108 -17.67 -19.13 16.32
C VAL A 108 -18.43 -18.58 17.53
N PRO A 109 -19.24 -19.40 18.23
CA PRO A 109 -20.05 -18.93 19.36
C PRO A 109 -19.25 -18.23 20.46
N SER A 110 -18.00 -18.64 20.71
CA SER A 110 -17.10 -17.95 21.64
C SER A 110 -16.74 -16.52 21.21
N GLU A 111 -16.59 -16.28 19.90
CA GLU A 111 -16.37 -14.94 19.35
C GLU A 111 -17.66 -14.10 19.45
N LEU A 112 -18.84 -14.69 19.24
CA LEU A 112 -20.13 -14.01 19.41
C LEU A 112 -20.32 -13.49 20.84
N VAL A 113 -19.87 -14.22 21.86
CA VAL A 113 -19.90 -13.78 23.26
C VAL A 113 -19.08 -12.50 23.44
N SER A 114 -17.87 -12.44 22.88
CA SER A 114 -17.02 -11.23 22.96
C SER A 114 -17.66 -10.04 22.24
N ILE A 115 -18.19 -10.26 21.03
CA ILE A 115 -18.81 -9.22 20.20
C ILE A 115 -20.08 -8.66 20.86
N VAL A 116 -20.98 -9.52 21.30
CA VAL A 116 -22.27 -9.11 21.88
C VAL A 116 -22.16 -8.77 23.36
N ARG A 117 -21.02 -9.08 23.99
CA ARG A 117 -20.75 -8.86 25.42
C ARG A 117 -21.77 -9.55 26.32
N ASN A 118 -22.26 -10.73 25.90
CA ASN A 118 -23.26 -11.50 26.61
C ASN A 118 -23.02 -13.01 26.43
N GLU A 119 -22.91 -13.73 27.55
CA GLU A 119 -22.64 -15.18 27.56
C GLU A 119 -23.76 -16.00 26.91
N MET A 120 -25.00 -15.49 26.89
CA MET A 120 -26.14 -16.15 26.23
C MET A 120 -25.92 -16.31 24.71
N ALA A 121 -25.03 -15.49 24.11
CA ALA A 121 -24.67 -15.62 22.70
C ALA A 121 -23.95 -16.94 22.39
N TYR A 122 -23.37 -17.62 23.38
CA TYR A 122 -22.74 -18.93 23.20
C TYR A 122 -23.73 -20.01 22.71
N ASN A 123 -25.01 -19.86 23.06
CA ASN A 123 -26.06 -20.79 22.65
C ASN A 123 -26.55 -20.54 21.20
N SER A 124 -26.01 -19.50 20.54
CA SER A 124 -26.36 -19.20 19.15
C SER A 124 -25.56 -20.08 18.19
N PRO A 125 -26.16 -20.48 17.05
CA PRO A 125 -25.40 -21.17 16.00
C PRO A 125 -24.32 -20.24 15.44
N ALA A 126 -23.20 -20.83 14.99
CA ALA A 126 -22.10 -20.08 14.39
C ALA A 126 -22.59 -19.24 13.20
N ALA A 127 -22.13 -17.99 13.11
CA ALA A 127 -22.55 -17.07 12.07
C ALA A 127 -21.55 -17.10 10.90
N THR A 128 -22.00 -17.55 9.73
CA THR A 128 -21.18 -17.47 8.50
C THR A 128 -21.45 -16.13 7.82
N ILE A 129 -20.41 -15.32 7.64
CA ILE A 129 -20.51 -14.04 6.95
C ILE A 129 -20.13 -14.27 5.47
N PRO A 130 -21.00 -13.90 4.52
CA PRO A 130 -20.79 -14.14 3.10
C PRO A 130 -19.79 -13.12 2.51
N VAL A 131 -18.52 -13.21 2.92
CA VAL A 131 -17.45 -12.40 2.32
C VAL A 131 -17.14 -12.97 0.92
N PRO A 132 -17.33 -12.21 -0.17
CA PRO A 132 -17.00 -12.70 -1.50
C PRO A 132 -15.48 -12.70 -1.74
N VAL A 133 -14.99 -13.61 -2.58
CA VAL A 133 -13.65 -13.46 -3.16
C VAL A 133 -13.77 -12.43 -4.28
N ILE A 134 -13.11 -11.28 -4.10
CA ILE A 134 -13.19 -10.20 -5.09
C ILE A 134 -12.14 -10.47 -6.17
N GLY A 135 -12.61 -10.80 -7.37
CA GLY A 135 -11.74 -11.15 -8.49
C GLY A 135 -10.76 -10.03 -8.87
N THR A 136 -11.19 -8.77 -8.77
CA THR A 136 -10.35 -7.59 -9.03
C THR A 136 -9.23 -7.47 -8.00
N LEU A 137 -9.51 -7.62 -6.71
CA LEU A 137 -8.50 -7.62 -5.64
C LEU A 137 -7.54 -8.81 -5.74
N LYS A 138 -8.05 -10.02 -6.02
CA LYS A 138 -7.21 -11.22 -6.24
C LYS A 138 -6.25 -11.03 -7.40
N THR A 139 -6.75 -10.49 -8.51
CA THR A 139 -5.93 -10.20 -9.69
C THR A 139 -4.92 -9.11 -9.40
N ALA A 140 -5.33 -8.00 -8.77
CA ALA A 140 -4.45 -6.89 -8.41
C ALA A 140 -3.33 -7.32 -7.44
N ARG A 141 -3.65 -8.14 -6.43
CA ARG A 141 -2.67 -8.74 -5.52
C ARG A 141 -1.66 -9.58 -6.30
N THR A 142 -2.13 -10.46 -7.16
CA THR A 142 -1.24 -11.36 -7.90
C THR A 142 -0.36 -10.59 -8.90
N SER A 143 -0.96 -9.68 -9.67
CA SER A 143 -0.25 -8.90 -10.68
C SER A 143 0.77 -7.94 -10.06
N THR A 144 0.41 -7.26 -8.97
CA THR A 144 1.32 -6.36 -8.26
C THR A 144 2.51 -7.13 -7.68
N GLY A 145 2.30 -8.36 -7.21
CA GLY A 145 3.36 -9.22 -6.67
C GLY A 145 4.38 -9.60 -7.74
N TRP A 146 3.91 -9.99 -8.92
CA TRP A 146 4.78 -10.26 -10.07
C TRP A 146 5.44 -8.99 -10.60
N ALA A 147 4.70 -7.89 -10.72
CA ALA A 147 5.23 -6.61 -11.19
C ALA A 147 6.38 -6.11 -10.30
N MET A 148 6.27 -6.28 -8.98
CA MET A 148 7.35 -5.99 -8.03
C MET A 148 8.61 -6.79 -8.38
N ILE A 149 8.51 -8.12 -8.51
CA ILE A 149 9.67 -9.00 -8.77
C ILE A 149 10.30 -8.69 -10.14
N ILE A 150 9.47 -8.56 -11.18
CA ILE A 150 9.92 -8.32 -12.55
C ILE A 150 10.61 -6.95 -12.65
N SER A 151 10.02 -5.90 -12.09
CA SER A 151 10.60 -4.56 -12.11
C SER A 151 11.90 -4.48 -11.31
N ALA A 152 11.99 -5.15 -10.15
CA ALA A 152 13.24 -5.27 -9.42
C ALA A 152 14.34 -5.98 -10.25
N ALA A 153 13.99 -7.07 -10.94
CA ALA A 153 14.93 -7.80 -11.78
C ALA A 153 15.42 -6.95 -12.96
N ILE A 154 14.53 -6.26 -13.66
CA ILE A 154 14.87 -5.33 -14.75
C ILE A 154 15.75 -4.19 -14.24
N GLY A 155 15.39 -3.61 -13.08
CA GLY A 155 16.17 -2.57 -12.42
C GLY A 155 17.59 -3.02 -12.11
N LEU A 156 17.74 -4.23 -11.58
CA LEU A 156 19.05 -4.80 -11.27
C LEU A 156 19.89 -5.05 -12.52
N LEU A 157 19.31 -5.65 -13.56
CA LEU A 157 20.03 -5.93 -14.81
C LEU A 157 20.50 -4.64 -15.49
N THR A 158 19.63 -3.63 -15.55
CA THR A 158 19.96 -2.34 -16.17
C THR A 158 20.95 -1.54 -15.35
N LEU A 159 20.89 -1.61 -14.01
CA LEU A 159 21.91 -1.03 -13.13
C LEU A 159 23.28 -1.65 -13.38
N LEU A 160 23.37 -2.99 -13.41
CA LEU A 160 24.62 -3.70 -13.66
C LEU A 160 25.19 -3.35 -15.04
N ALA A 161 24.37 -3.36 -16.08
CA ALA A 161 24.78 -2.94 -17.42
C ALA A 161 25.27 -1.48 -17.45
N GLY A 162 24.56 -0.58 -16.76
CA GLY A 162 24.94 0.82 -16.62
C GLY A 162 26.29 1.01 -15.92
N LEU A 163 26.57 0.23 -14.87
CA LEU A 163 27.84 0.25 -14.14
C LEU A 163 29.01 -0.30 -14.96
N VAL A 164 28.80 -1.36 -15.74
CA VAL A 164 29.84 -1.95 -16.61
C VAL A 164 30.32 -0.94 -17.66
N LEU A 165 29.44 -0.07 -18.14
CA LEU A 165 29.77 1.00 -19.09
C LEU A 165 30.59 2.16 -18.47
N ARG A 166 31.02 2.02 -17.20
CA ARG A 166 31.86 2.97 -16.47
C ARG A 166 31.26 4.39 -16.48
N PRO A 167 30.13 4.60 -15.80
CA PRO A 167 29.45 5.88 -15.80
C PRO A 167 30.29 6.95 -15.10
N TYR A 168 30.08 8.20 -15.50
CA TYR A 168 30.70 9.31 -14.78
C TYR A 168 30.07 9.46 -13.40
N ARG A 169 30.84 9.98 -12.42
CA ARG A 169 30.33 10.23 -11.07
C ARG A 169 29.08 11.12 -11.05
N SER A 170 28.99 12.08 -11.96
CA SER A 170 27.81 12.95 -12.12
C SER A 170 26.58 12.16 -12.59
N GLU A 171 26.75 11.17 -13.47
CA GLU A 171 25.65 10.32 -13.95
C GLU A 171 25.13 9.40 -12.84
N LEU A 172 26.03 8.90 -11.98
CA LEU A 172 25.63 8.10 -10.82
C LEU A 172 24.82 8.93 -9.81
N VAL A 173 25.27 10.16 -9.49
CA VAL A 173 24.54 11.04 -8.58
C VAL A 173 23.17 11.41 -9.15
N GLN A 174 23.11 11.71 -10.44
CA GLN A 174 21.85 11.98 -11.13
C GLN A 174 20.91 10.76 -11.09
N ALA A 175 21.41 9.55 -11.36
CA ALA A 175 20.60 8.34 -11.32
C ALA A 175 19.99 8.08 -9.93
N ILE A 176 20.75 8.32 -8.85
CA ILE A 176 20.23 8.20 -7.47
C ILE A 176 19.15 9.26 -7.23
N ALA A 177 19.34 10.49 -7.72
CA ALA A 177 18.31 11.53 -7.61
C ALA A 177 17.02 11.12 -8.34
N GLU A 178 17.14 10.55 -9.54
CA GLU A 178 16.03 10.02 -10.34
C GLU A 178 15.34 8.84 -9.65
N LEU A 179 16.09 7.96 -8.99
CA LEU A 179 15.55 6.85 -8.20
C LEU A 179 14.65 7.37 -7.07
N PHE A 180 15.09 8.40 -6.36
CA PHE A 180 14.29 9.00 -5.30
C PHE A 180 13.00 9.64 -5.82
N VAL A 181 13.04 10.34 -6.96
CA VAL A 181 11.82 10.87 -7.60
C VAL A 181 10.89 9.75 -8.03
N ALA A 182 11.42 8.73 -8.72
CA ALA A 182 10.63 7.60 -9.20
C ALA A 182 9.97 6.84 -8.05
N THR A 183 10.70 6.62 -6.95
CA THR A 183 10.19 5.96 -5.75
C THR A 183 9.12 6.82 -5.07
N ALA A 184 9.35 8.13 -4.91
CA ALA A 184 8.37 9.04 -4.34
C ALA A 184 7.06 9.06 -5.15
N ALA A 185 7.16 9.20 -6.47
CA ALA A 185 6.01 9.16 -7.37
C ALA A 185 5.29 7.81 -7.28
N SER A 186 6.02 6.70 -7.25
CA SER A 186 5.44 5.36 -7.18
C SER A 186 4.71 5.10 -5.85
N LEU A 187 5.24 5.57 -4.72
CA LEU A 187 4.56 5.47 -3.42
C LEU A 187 3.20 6.19 -3.43
N ILE A 188 3.10 7.34 -4.08
CA ILE A 188 1.84 8.09 -4.17
C ILE A 188 0.89 7.47 -5.19
N ILE A 189 1.38 7.15 -6.39
CA ILE A 189 0.52 6.65 -7.48
C ILE A 189 0.09 5.22 -7.19
N ILE A 190 1.04 4.31 -6.99
CA ILE A 190 0.75 2.88 -6.78
C ILE A 190 0.31 2.61 -5.34
N GLY A 191 0.97 3.24 -4.38
CA GLY A 191 0.71 2.99 -2.97
C GLY A 191 -0.58 3.63 -2.42
N TRP A 192 -1.08 4.69 -3.05
CA TRP A 192 -2.29 5.39 -2.60
C TRP A 192 -3.32 5.63 -3.70
N ALA A 193 -2.96 6.25 -4.82
CA ALA A 193 -3.95 6.65 -5.82
C ALA A 193 -4.66 5.47 -6.49
N ILE A 194 -3.93 4.40 -6.83
CA ILE A 194 -4.52 3.19 -7.43
C ILE A 194 -5.53 2.53 -6.46
N PRO A 195 -5.18 2.21 -5.20
CA PRO A 195 -6.14 1.66 -4.25
C PRO A 195 -7.30 2.60 -3.91
N ALA A 196 -7.04 3.91 -3.83
CA ALA A 196 -8.03 4.88 -3.44
C ALA A 196 -9.09 5.12 -4.53
N PHE A 197 -8.69 5.12 -5.80
CA PHE A 197 -9.55 5.58 -6.89
C PHE A 197 -9.80 4.52 -7.97
N VAL A 198 -8.78 3.71 -8.31
CA VAL A 198 -8.89 2.76 -9.43
C VAL A 198 -9.62 1.50 -8.98
N ILE A 199 -9.25 0.93 -7.83
CA ILE A 199 -9.88 -0.31 -7.33
C ILE A 199 -11.39 -0.12 -7.10
N PRO A 200 -11.87 0.93 -6.40
CA PRO A 200 -13.30 1.15 -6.16
C PRO A 200 -14.09 1.51 -7.43
N ALA A 201 -13.44 2.02 -8.47
CA ALA A 201 -14.11 2.36 -9.72
C ALA A 201 -14.45 1.13 -10.57
N ILE A 202 -13.80 -0.02 -10.33
CA ILE A 202 -13.92 -1.22 -11.16
C ILE A 202 -14.86 -2.26 -10.52
N ASP A 203 -15.11 -2.17 -9.21
CA ASP A 203 -15.86 -3.17 -8.45
C ASP A 203 -16.78 -2.52 -7.41
N THR A 204 -18.04 -2.96 -7.34
CA THR A 204 -19.09 -2.38 -6.48
C THR A 204 -19.33 -3.17 -5.18
N SER A 205 -18.54 -4.20 -4.89
CA SER A 205 -18.65 -4.95 -3.63
C SER A 205 -18.41 -4.05 -2.41
N SER A 206 -19.17 -4.26 -1.34
CA SER A 206 -18.97 -3.61 -0.04
C SER A 206 -17.52 -3.76 0.45
N TRP A 207 -16.95 -4.94 0.26
CA TRP A 207 -15.59 -5.30 0.65
C TRP A 207 -14.49 -4.66 -0.22
N THR A 208 -14.84 -4.09 -1.38
CA THR A 208 -13.88 -3.31 -2.20
C THR A 208 -13.44 -2.03 -1.49
N SER A 209 -14.25 -1.49 -0.58
CA SER A 209 -13.92 -0.34 0.26
C SER A 209 -12.76 -0.59 1.25
N LEU A 210 -12.32 -1.84 1.43
CA LEU A 210 -11.11 -2.18 2.18
C LEU A 210 -9.87 -1.50 1.60
N ALA A 211 -9.69 -1.53 0.28
CA ALA A 211 -8.51 -0.99 -0.38
C ALA A 211 -8.29 0.51 -0.13
N PRO A 212 -9.29 1.40 -0.36
CA PRO A 212 -9.16 2.82 -0.06
C PRO A 212 -8.99 3.09 1.44
N ALA A 213 -9.65 2.33 2.33
CA ALA A 213 -9.52 2.51 3.77
C ALA A 213 -8.09 2.23 4.27
N LEU A 214 -7.49 1.12 3.81
CA LEU A 214 -6.13 0.73 4.18
C LEU A 214 -5.08 1.65 3.56
N ALA A 215 -5.26 2.03 2.29
CA ALA A 215 -4.38 2.99 1.64
C ALA A 215 -4.46 4.38 2.27
N GLY A 216 -5.66 4.84 2.64
CA GLY A 216 -5.86 6.10 3.34
C GLY A 216 -5.18 6.13 4.71
N ARG A 217 -5.20 5.02 5.45
CA ARG A 217 -4.46 4.87 6.71
C ARG A 217 -2.95 4.94 6.51
N ALA A 218 -2.42 4.31 5.47
CA ALA A 218 -0.99 4.33 5.19
C ALA A 218 -0.50 5.62 4.52
N PHE A 219 -1.41 6.46 4.01
CA PHE A 219 -1.11 7.65 3.25
C PHE A 219 -0.17 8.64 3.95
N PRO A 220 -0.33 8.99 5.25
CA PRO A 220 0.58 9.92 5.91
C PRO A 220 2.04 9.44 5.87
N VAL A 221 2.26 8.13 6.03
CA VAL A 221 3.61 7.54 5.97
C VAL A 221 4.15 7.60 4.54
N ALA A 222 3.33 7.28 3.54
CA ALA A 222 3.70 7.38 2.13
C ALA A 222 4.04 8.83 1.73
N LEU A 223 3.24 9.79 2.19
CA LEU A 223 3.42 11.22 1.91
C LEU A 223 4.69 11.77 2.53
N VAL A 224 4.95 11.49 3.82
CA VAL A 224 6.19 11.92 4.49
C VAL A 224 7.40 11.28 3.81
N SER A 225 7.34 9.99 3.49
CA SER A 225 8.41 9.27 2.79
C SER A 225 8.68 9.90 1.41
N ALA A 226 7.63 10.17 0.63
CA ALA A 226 7.74 10.83 -0.68
C ALA A 226 8.34 12.23 -0.56
N LEU A 227 7.94 13.02 0.44
CA LEU A 227 8.49 14.36 0.68
C LEU A 227 9.99 14.28 1.00
N VAL A 228 10.40 13.39 1.90
CA VAL A 228 11.82 13.19 2.26
C VAL A 228 12.63 12.78 1.02
N LEU A 229 12.11 11.86 0.22
CA LEU A 229 12.76 11.44 -1.03
C LEU A 229 12.88 12.59 -2.05
N CYS A 230 11.85 13.41 -2.21
CA CYS A 230 11.89 14.59 -3.08
C CYS A 230 12.93 15.63 -2.61
N VAL A 231 13.00 15.90 -1.30
CA VAL A 231 14.01 16.81 -0.73
C VAL A 231 15.41 16.27 -0.93
N ALA A 232 15.63 14.98 -0.67
CA ALA A 232 16.92 14.32 -0.89
C ALA A 232 17.31 14.36 -2.39
N SER A 233 16.35 14.13 -3.29
CA SER A 233 16.56 14.22 -4.73
C SER A 233 16.97 15.63 -5.15
N ALA A 234 16.27 16.66 -4.68
CA ALA A 234 16.59 18.06 -4.97
C ALA A 234 18.02 18.42 -4.51
N ALA A 235 18.42 17.97 -3.32
CA ALA A 235 19.79 18.15 -2.82
C ALA A 235 20.82 17.47 -3.76
N LEU A 236 20.56 16.24 -4.19
CA LEU A 236 21.44 15.53 -5.12
C LEU A 236 21.56 16.24 -6.47
N PHE A 237 20.46 16.73 -7.04
CA PHE A 237 20.51 17.52 -8.28
C PHE A 237 21.36 18.79 -8.14
N ILE A 238 21.21 19.53 -7.03
CA ILE A 238 22.02 20.73 -6.75
C ILE A 238 23.52 20.38 -6.66
N THR A 239 23.86 19.28 -5.97
CA THR A 239 25.26 18.84 -5.88
C THR A 239 25.84 18.43 -7.24
N ALA A 240 25.05 17.75 -8.08
CA ALA A 240 25.45 17.37 -9.43
C ALA A 240 25.71 18.59 -10.33
N MET A 241 24.83 19.61 -10.26
CA MET A 241 24.97 20.86 -11.02
C MET A 241 26.18 21.70 -10.58
N ASN A 242 26.47 21.75 -9.28
CA ASN A 242 27.63 22.49 -8.77
C ASN A 242 28.96 21.80 -9.10
N GLY A 243 28.97 20.46 -9.16
CA GLY A 243 30.14 19.67 -9.55
C GLY A 243 30.55 19.86 -11.01
N SER A 244 29.58 20.04 -11.93
CA SER A 244 29.85 20.26 -13.35
C SER A 244 30.39 21.68 -13.62
N ARG A 245 29.83 22.71 -12.98
CA ARG A 245 30.27 24.11 -13.11
C ARG A 245 31.71 24.34 -12.68
N ARG A 246 32.18 23.71 -11.59
CA ARG A 246 33.57 23.83 -11.12
C ARG A 246 34.60 23.28 -12.11
N ARG A 247 34.25 22.29 -12.93
CA ARG A 247 35.17 21.72 -13.95
C ARG A 247 35.34 22.63 -15.16
N GLN A 248 34.30 23.36 -15.54
CA GLN A 248 34.33 24.29 -16.68
C GLN A 248 35.25 25.48 -16.41
N TRP A 249 35.35 25.92 -15.16
CA TRP A 249 36.25 27.00 -14.73
C TRP A 249 37.73 26.60 -14.72
N ASN A 250 38.04 25.33 -14.42
CA ASN A 250 39.42 24.84 -14.29
C ASN A 250 39.98 24.21 -15.57
N SER A 251 39.20 24.20 -16.66
CA SER A 251 39.69 23.78 -17.97
C SER A 251 40.43 24.97 -18.59
N PRO A 252 41.75 24.89 -18.87
CA PRO A 252 42.44 25.98 -19.53
C PRO A 252 41.78 26.22 -20.89
N SER A 253 41.31 27.45 -21.14
CA SER A 253 40.80 27.81 -22.45
C SER A 253 41.93 27.63 -23.48
N PRO A 254 41.72 26.89 -24.58
CA PRO A 254 42.76 26.65 -25.58
C PRO A 254 43.12 27.91 -26.39
N SER A 255 42.56 29.08 -26.07
CA SER A 255 42.74 30.33 -26.81
C SER A 255 44.08 31.05 -26.55
N GLY A 256 44.90 30.59 -25.60
CA GLY A 256 46.16 31.28 -25.25
C GLY A 256 47.43 30.82 -25.98
N ARG A 257 47.41 29.69 -26.70
CA ARG A 257 48.67 29.00 -27.11
C ARG A 257 49.01 29.01 -28.61
N ARG A 258 48.49 29.97 -29.37
CA ARG A 258 48.89 30.20 -30.79
C ARG A 258 49.17 31.67 -31.11
N ARG A 259 50.11 32.30 -30.40
CA ARG A 259 50.64 33.61 -30.84
C ARG A 259 52.08 33.84 -30.38
N SER A 260 53.00 32.93 -30.67
CA SER A 260 54.45 33.17 -30.47
C SER A 260 55.36 32.34 -31.39
N GLN A 261 54.90 31.99 -32.60
CA GLN A 261 55.76 31.44 -33.64
C GLN A 261 55.40 32.06 -34.98
N ARG A 262 55.91 33.28 -35.20
CA ARG A 262 56.19 33.82 -36.52
C ARG A 262 57.59 34.42 -36.43
N TRP A 263 58.55 33.65 -36.92
CA TRP A 263 59.81 34.15 -37.46
C TRP A 263 59.54 34.51 -38.91
#